data_AF-A0A961GIY5-F1
#
_entry.id   AF-A0A961GIY5-F1
#
_cell.length_a   1.000
_cell.length_b   1.000
_cell.length_c   1.000
_cell.angle_alpha   90.00
_cell.angle_beta   90.00
_cell.angle_gamma   90.00
#
_symmetry.space_group_name_H-M   'P 1'
#
loop_
_entity.id
_entity.type
_entity.pdbx_description
1 polymer ?
#
loop_
_entity_poly.entity_id
_entity_poly.type
_entity_poly.pdbx_seq_one_letter_code
_entity_poly.pdbx_strand_id
1 'polypeptide(L)' 'VARRTDEASADQLRTMTGVRVLERADGTVLALFESQYWVARLEQEHPELVLDRLVAEGRPG' A
#
# COMPACT_ATOMS: atom_id res chain seq x y z
N VAL A 1 2.05 4.67 6.99
CA VAL A 1 1.04 5.11 5.99
C VAL A 1 0.49 3.88 5.32
N ALA A 2 -0.82 3.77 5.10
CA ALA A 2 -1.39 2.60 4.43
C ALA A 2 -1.86 2.94 3.01
N ARG A 3 -1.68 2.00 2.09
CA ARG A 3 -2.22 2.00 0.72
C ARG A 3 -2.91 0.68 0.43
N ARG A 4 -3.96 0.72 -0.38
CA ARG A 4 -4.46 -0.46 -1.06
C ARG A 4 -3.52 -0.75 -2.23
N THR A 5 -3.26 -2.02 -2.47
CA THR A 5 -2.41 -2.49 -3.56
C THR A 5 -3.02 -3.73 -4.19
N ASP A 6 -2.46 -4.19 -5.30
CA ASP A 6 -2.83 -5.45 -5.95
C ASP A 6 -1.82 -6.56 -5.61
N GLU A 7 -2.11 -7.80 -6.01
CA GLU A 7 -1.26 -8.96 -5.71
C GLU A 7 0.13 -8.85 -6.35
N ALA A 8 0.21 -8.37 -7.60
CA ALA A 8 1.47 -8.24 -8.33
C ALA A 8 2.41 -7.23 -7.65
N SER A 9 1.89 -6.07 -7.29
CA SER A 9 2.63 -5.04 -6.54
C SER A 9 2.98 -5.54 -5.13
N ALA A 10 2.06 -6.26 -4.48
CA ALA A 10 2.27 -6.81 -3.15
C ALA A 10 3.46 -7.76 -3.08
N ASP A 11 3.67 -8.60 -4.09
CA ASP A 11 4.82 -9.51 -4.15
C ASP A 11 6.15 -8.74 -4.19
N GLN A 12 6.22 -7.67 -4.97
CA GLN A 12 7.40 -6.80 -5.00
C GLN A 12 7.58 -6.07 -3.66
N LEU A 13 6.50 -5.49 -3.12
CA LEU A 13 6.49 -4.75 -1.86
C LEU A 13 6.92 -5.59 -0.65
N ARG A 14 6.62 -6.90 -0.64
CA ARG A 14 7.07 -7.84 0.42
C ARG A 14 8.60 -7.97 0.50
N THR A 15 9.31 -7.67 -0.59
CA THR A 15 10.78 -7.72 -0.62
C THR A 15 11.44 -6.44 -0.11
N MET A 16 10.67 -5.36 0.04
CA MET A 16 11.19 -4.04 0.39
C MET A 16 11.24 -3.81 1.91
N THR A 17 12.34 -3.25 2.39
CA THR A 17 12.46 -2.77 3.77
C THR A 17 11.49 -1.61 4.02
N GLY A 18 10.96 -1.53 5.24
CA GLY A 18 10.01 -0.47 5.62
C GLY A 18 8.60 -0.66 5.09
N VAL A 19 8.31 -1.83 4.48
CA VAL A 19 6.99 -2.21 3.99
C VAL A 19 6.49 -3.49 4.67
N ARG A 20 5.22 -3.49 5.06
CA ARG A 20 4.52 -4.69 5.52
C ARG A 20 3.22 -4.85 4.74
N VAL A 21 3.07 -5.97 4.06
CA VAL A 21 1.85 -6.32 3.34
C VAL A 21 0.92 -7.13 4.23
N LEU A 22 -0.35 -6.77 4.25
CA LEU A 22 -1.44 -7.46 4.95
C LEU A 22 -2.55 -7.79 3.96
N GLU A 23 -3.25 -8.88 4.21
CA GLU A 23 -4.48 -9.23 3.51
C GLU A 23 -5.64 -9.15 4.48
N ARG A 24 -6.70 -8.45 4.09
CA ARG A 24 -7.96 -8.41 4.85
C ARG A 24 -8.79 -9.65 4.57
N ALA A 25 -9.71 -9.96 5.47
CA ALA A 25 -10.65 -11.08 5.30
C ALA A 25 -11.56 -10.94 4.06
N ASP A 26 -11.70 -9.74 3.52
CA ASP A 26 -12.44 -9.44 2.29
C ASP A 26 -11.59 -9.61 1.00
N GLY A 27 -10.35 -10.09 1.12
CA GLY A 27 -9.40 -10.24 0.00
C GLY A 27 -8.68 -8.95 -0.38
N THR A 28 -8.93 -7.83 0.32
CA THR A 28 -8.20 -6.58 0.05
C THR A 28 -6.76 -6.68 0.52
N VAL A 29 -5.81 -6.41 -0.39
CA VAL A 29 -4.40 -6.33 -0.06
C VAL A 29 -4.01 -4.90 0.31
N LEU A 30 -3.36 -4.77 1.46
CA LEU A 30 -2.89 -3.51 2.02
C LEU A 30 -1.39 -3.52 2.20
N ALA A 31 -0.73 -2.43 1.82
CA ALA A 31 0.66 -2.18 2.12
C ALA A 31 0.78 -1.08 3.17
N LEU A 32 1.47 -1.38 4.26
CA LEU A 32 1.83 -0.44 5.31
C LEU A 32 3.28 -0.02 5.15
N PHE A 33 3.49 1.28 5.00
CA PHE A 33 4.78 1.91 4.83
C PHE A 33 5.18 2.63 6.11
N GLU A 34 6.48 2.67 6.40
CA GLU A 34 7.05 3.38 7.55
C GLU A 34 6.74 4.89 7.56
N SER A 35 6.66 5.56 6.40
CA SER A 35 6.48 7.00 6.31
C SER A 35 5.80 7.45 5.01
N GLN A 36 5.34 8.71 4.94
CA GLN A 36 4.79 9.30 3.71
C GLN A 36 5.87 9.56 2.67
N TYR A 37 7.06 9.93 3.12
CA TYR A 37 8.22 10.13 2.25
C TYR A 37 8.59 8.83 1.51
N TRP A 38 8.53 7.69 2.19
CA TRP A 38 8.80 6.39 1.58
C TRP A 38 7.80 6.04 0.47
N VAL A 39 6.51 6.31 0.68
CA VAL A 39 5.47 6.14 -0.35
C VAL A 39 5.74 7.03 -1.55
N ALA A 40 5.98 8.32 -1.32
CA ALA A 40 6.25 9.26 -2.41
C ALA A 40 7.50 8.87 -3.22
N ARG A 41 8.53 8.33 -2.56
CA ARG A 41 9.71 7.80 -3.24
C ARG A 41 9.37 6.61 -4.13
N LEU A 42 8.61 5.63 -3.62
CA LEU A 42 8.21 4.46 -4.40
C LEU A 42 7.31 4.82 -5.58
N GLU A 43 6.39 5.78 -5.43
CA GLU A 43 5.56 6.28 -6.53
C GLU A 43 6.40 6.89 -7.68
N GLN A 44 7.61 7.39 -7.37
CA GLN A 44 8.54 7.93 -8.37
C GLN A 44 9.50 6.87 -8.95
N GLU A 45 10.06 6.00 -8.10
CA GLU A 45 11.03 4.97 -8.51
C GLU A 45 10.36 3.77 -9.19
N HIS A 46 9.11 3.49 -8.83
CA HIS A 46 8.33 2.33 -9.28
C HIS A 46 6.90 2.75 -9.66
N PRO A 47 6.73 3.51 -10.76
CA PRO A 47 5.41 3.98 -11.21
C PRO A 47 4.45 2.84 -11.60
N GLU A 48 4.97 1.61 -11.78
CA GLU A 48 4.19 0.39 -12.00
C GLU A 48 3.47 -0.13 -10.75
N LEU A 49 3.90 0.27 -9.54
CA LEU A 49 3.29 -0.19 -8.29
C LEU A 49 1.92 0.46 -8.08
N VAL A 50 0.94 -0.37 -7.73
CA VAL A 50 -0.40 0.11 -7.34
C VAL A 50 -0.38 0.55 -5.89
N LEU A 51 -0.40 1.86 -5.65
CA LEU A 51 -0.32 2.50 -4.33
C LEU A 51 -1.53 3.40 -4.07
N ASP A 52 -2.72 2.81 -4.05
CA ASP A 52 -3.97 3.55 -3.90
C ASP A 52 -4.17 4.06 -2.48
N ARG A 53 -4.46 5.36 -2.35
CA ARG A 53 -4.80 5.95 -1.06
C ARG A 53 -6.07 5.30 -0.53
N LEU A 54 -6.02 4.80 0.71
CA LEU A 54 -7.23 4.38 1.41
C LEU A 54 -8.11 5.61 1.64
N VAL A 55 -9.16 5.74 0.86
CA VAL A 55 -10.26 6.64 1.18
C VAL A 55 -11.03 5.93 2.28
N ALA A 56 -10.94 6.45 3.50
CA ALA A 56 -11.92 6.08 4.50
C ALA A 56 -13.25 6.62 4.01
N GLU A 57 -14.11 5.77 3.44
CA GLU A 57 -15.55 5.99 3.48
C GLU A 57 -15.96 5.92 4.95
N GLY A 58 -15.62 6.97 5.70
CA GLY A 58 -16.16 7.19 7.01
C GLY A 58 -17.66 7.31 6.81
N ARG A 59 -18.41 6.31 7.29
CA ARG A 59 -19.82 6.51 7.63
C ARG A 59 -19.87 7.81 8.44
N PRO A 60 -20.50 8.89 7.95
CA PRO A 60 -20.76 10.02 8.82
C PRO A 60 -21.65 9.49 9.95
N GLY A 61 -21.17 9.64 11.18
CA GLY A 61 -21.98 9.40 12.37
C GLY A 61 -23.12 10.39 12.47
#